data_AF-A0A969H4M2-F1
#
_entry.id   AF-A0A969H4M2-F1
#
_cell.length_a   1.000
_cell.length_b   1.000
_cell.length_c   1.000
_cell.angle_alpha   90.00
_cell.angle_beta   90.00
_cell.angle_gamma   90.00
#
_symmetry.space_group_name_H-M   'P 1'
#
loop_
_entity.id
_entity.type
_entity.pdbx_description
1 polymer ?
#
loop_
_entity_poly.entity_id
_entity_poly.type
_entity_poly.pdbx_seq_one_letter_code
_entity_poly.pdbx_strand_id
1 'polypeptide(L)'
;MTIKYGEPELIDPQDDAFFAGTLTKVFLEWKSVAQLAEDEYYDVTIQYIFGSEFVYWGTATTETRIQIPPEIGVGRAGGDRFRWFVTVRKANTAALSKNKLDLPVSQQSKIRTFVWVP
;
A
#
# COMPACT_ATOMS: atom_id res chain seq x y z
N MET A 1 0.92 19.11 -13.23
CA MET A 1 0.77 18.17 -12.09
C MET A 1 1.62 18.73 -10.96
N THR A 2 1.04 18.94 -9.78
CA THR A 2 1.74 19.61 -8.67
C THR A 2 1.77 18.66 -7.49
N ILE A 3 2.97 18.20 -7.13
CA ILE A 3 3.20 17.46 -5.88
C ILE A 3 3.06 18.46 -4.74
N LYS A 4 2.14 18.18 -3.82
CA LYS A 4 1.79 19.02 -2.66
C LYS A 4 2.49 18.54 -1.39
N TYR A 5 2.58 17.24 -1.20
CA TYR A 5 3.13 16.63 0.01
C TYR A 5 4.47 15.93 -0.24
N GLY A 6 5.29 15.85 0.82
CA GLY A 6 6.44 14.96 0.86
C GLY A 6 6.03 13.48 0.86
N GLU A 7 7.01 12.59 0.91
CA GLU A 7 6.75 11.15 0.99
C GLU A 7 6.11 10.76 2.35
N PRO A 8 5.06 9.93 2.38
CA PRO A 8 4.58 9.33 3.63
C PRO A 8 5.69 8.51 4.31
N GLU A 9 5.94 8.74 5.60
CA GLU A 9 6.95 7.99 6.36
C GLU A 9 6.35 6.68 6.89
N LEU A 10 6.84 5.54 6.40
CA LEU A 10 6.37 4.22 6.86
C LEU A 10 6.85 3.95 8.30
N ILE A 11 5.93 3.53 9.17
CA ILE A 11 6.19 3.24 10.58
C ILE A 11 6.37 1.74 10.77
N ASP A 12 5.34 0.96 10.44
CA ASP A 12 5.32 -0.49 10.65
C ASP A 12 4.58 -1.20 9.51
N PRO A 13 4.91 -2.46 9.19
CA PRO A 13 6.03 -3.23 9.73
C PRO A 13 7.39 -2.62 9.39
N GLN A 14 8.40 -2.95 10.19
CA GLN A 14 9.80 -2.77 9.80
C GLN A 14 10.09 -3.51 8.50
N ASP A 15 11.11 -3.05 7.77
CA ASP A 15 11.52 -3.73 6.54
C ASP A 15 11.94 -5.17 6.83
N ASP A 16 11.50 -6.10 5.99
CA ASP A 16 11.67 -7.55 6.13
C ASP A 16 11.05 -8.16 7.40
N ALA A 17 10.05 -7.53 8.01
CA ALA A 17 9.30 -8.14 9.11
C ALA A 17 8.66 -9.47 8.70
N PHE A 18 8.51 -10.36 9.68
CA PHE A 18 7.98 -11.71 9.48
C PHE A 18 6.68 -11.93 10.27
N PHE A 19 5.70 -12.50 9.60
CA PHE A 19 4.42 -12.91 10.16
C PHE A 19 4.14 -14.38 9.82
N ALA A 20 3.52 -15.12 10.74
CA ALA A 20 3.12 -16.51 10.53
C ALA A 20 1.69 -16.73 11.02
N GLY A 21 0.92 -17.51 10.27
CA GLY A 21 -0.45 -17.90 10.61
C GLY A 21 -1.52 -17.14 9.84
N THR A 22 -2.49 -17.89 9.33
CA THR A 22 -3.70 -17.39 8.64
C THR A 22 -4.59 -16.48 9.50
N LEU A 23 -4.54 -16.62 10.83
CA LEU A 23 -5.31 -15.78 11.76
C LEU A 23 -4.53 -14.57 12.28
N THR A 24 -3.28 -14.41 11.84
CA THR A 24 -2.43 -13.30 12.27
C THR A 24 -2.94 -11.99 11.70
N LYS A 25 -3.12 -11.00 12.59
CA LYS A 25 -3.53 -9.66 12.18
C LYS A 25 -2.29 -8.84 11.87
N VAL A 26 -2.11 -8.52 10.59
CA VAL A 26 -1.02 -7.66 10.13
C VAL A 26 -1.56 -6.25 9.86
N PHE A 27 -0.84 -5.25 10.35
CA PHE A 27 -1.18 -3.84 10.14
C PHE A 27 -0.06 -3.15 9.35
N LEU A 28 -0.45 -2.28 8.43
CA LEU A 28 0.45 -1.33 7.77
C LEU A 28 0.18 0.05 8.38
N GLU A 29 1.23 0.73 8.82
CA GLU A 29 1.17 1.99 9.54
C GLU A 29 2.17 3.00 8.96
N TRP A 30 1.74 4.25 8.81
CA TRP A 30 2.58 5.35 8.33
C TRP A 30 2.25 6.65 9.07
N LYS A 31 3.14 7.64 9.00
CA LYS A 31 2.85 8.99 9.50
C LYS A 31 1.96 9.73 8.50
N SER A 32 1.01 10.49 9.04
CA SER A 32 0.23 11.41 8.21
C SER A 32 1.16 12.47 7.60
N VAL A 33 0.99 12.76 6.31
CA VAL A 33 1.77 13.82 5.64
C VAL A 33 1.25 15.22 5.97
N ALA A 34 -0.05 15.34 6.23
CA ALA A 34 -0.78 16.54 6.62
C ALA A 34 -2.24 16.18 6.90
N GLN A 35 -3.08 17.16 7.22
CA GLN A 35 -4.51 17.00 7.04
C GLN A 35 -4.82 16.93 5.54
N LEU A 36 -5.36 15.79 5.08
CA LEU A 36 -5.77 15.60 3.68
C LEU A 36 -6.98 16.49 3.33
N ALA A 37 -7.06 16.92 2.07
CA ALA A 37 -8.28 17.53 1.55
C ALA A 37 -9.40 16.49 1.42
N GLU A 38 -10.66 16.94 1.30
CA GLU A 38 -11.83 16.06 1.18
C GLU A 38 -11.77 15.14 -0.05
N ASP A 39 -11.06 15.56 -1.10
CA ASP A 39 -10.85 14.81 -2.33
C ASP A 39 -9.46 14.14 -2.40
N GLU A 40 -8.78 13.97 -1.26
CA GLU A 40 -7.48 13.32 -1.17
C GLU A 40 -7.53 12.06 -0.29
N TYR A 41 -6.76 11.04 -0.64
CA TYR A 41 -6.68 9.79 0.11
C TYR A 41 -5.28 9.17 0.02
N TYR A 42 -4.95 8.32 0.99
CA TYR A 42 -3.81 7.40 0.92
C TYR A 42 -4.17 6.19 0.06
N ASP A 43 -3.45 6.02 -1.04
CA ASP A 43 -3.39 4.80 -1.83
C ASP A 43 -2.31 3.89 -1.24
N VAL A 44 -2.72 2.79 -0.64
CA VAL A 44 -1.82 1.75 -0.12
C VAL A 44 -1.73 0.66 -1.17
N THR A 45 -0.54 0.48 -1.73
CA THR A 45 -0.28 -0.56 -2.72
C THR A 45 0.58 -1.65 -2.12
N ILE A 46 0.17 -2.90 -2.32
CA ILE A 46 0.93 -4.11 -2.06
C ILE A 46 1.17 -4.81 -3.38
N GLN A 47 2.39 -5.28 -3.60
CA GLN A 47 2.75 -6.09 -4.75
C GLN A 47 3.51 -7.33 -4.32
N TYR A 48 3.30 -8.42 -5.05
CA TYR A 48 4.04 -9.66 -4.87
C TYR A 48 4.17 -10.39 -6.20
N ILE A 49 4.99 -11.44 -6.23
CA ILE A 49 5.19 -12.26 -7.43
C ILE A 49 4.32 -13.52 -7.32
N PHE A 50 3.51 -13.83 -8.33
CA PHE A 50 2.82 -15.12 -8.47
C PHE A 50 3.26 -15.80 -9.76
N GLY A 51 3.95 -16.93 -9.66
CA GLY A 51 4.63 -17.52 -10.82
C GLY A 51 5.68 -16.58 -11.39
N SER A 52 5.44 -16.03 -12.58
CA SER A 52 6.30 -15.04 -13.25
C SER A 52 5.69 -13.64 -13.33
N GLU A 53 4.53 -13.42 -12.72
CA GLU A 53 3.77 -12.17 -12.85
C GLU A 53 3.79 -11.35 -11.56
N PHE A 54 3.80 -10.02 -11.71
CA PHE A 54 3.52 -9.11 -10.60
C PHE A 54 2.02 -9.02 -10.38
N VAL A 55 1.59 -9.35 -9.16
CA VAL A 55 0.23 -9.16 -8.70
C VAL A 55 0.20 -7.94 -7.80
N TYR A 56 -0.80 -7.09 -8.01
CA TYR A 56 -1.02 -5.89 -7.23
C TYR A 56 -2.33 -6.02 -6.46
N TRP A 57 -2.29 -5.62 -5.20
CA TRP A 57 -3.44 -5.35 -4.37
C TRP A 57 -3.34 -3.90 -3.89
N GLY A 58 -4.45 -3.19 -3.88
CA GLY A 58 -4.46 -1.81 -3.44
C GLY A 58 -5.75 -1.44 -2.73
N THR A 59 -5.67 -0.45 -1.86
CA THR A 59 -6.85 0.13 -1.21
C THR A 59 -6.67 1.62 -1.00
N ALA A 60 -7.79 2.34 -1.05
CA ALA A 60 -7.87 3.77 -0.77
C ALA A 60 -8.39 3.97 0.66
N THR A 61 -7.72 4.83 1.43
CA THR A 61 -8.14 5.14 2.81
C THR A 61 -7.75 6.57 3.20
N THR A 62 -8.47 7.17 4.14
CA THR A 62 -8.08 8.41 4.81
C THR A 62 -7.33 8.16 6.12
N GLU A 63 -7.36 6.92 6.62
CA GLU A 63 -6.65 6.51 7.83
C GLU A 63 -5.16 6.32 7.58
N THR A 64 -4.34 6.36 8.64
CA THR A 64 -2.89 6.12 8.56
C THR A 64 -2.45 4.74 9.06
N ARG A 65 -3.44 3.87 9.30
CA ARG A 65 -3.27 2.49 9.73
C ARG A 65 -4.36 1.64 9.08
N ILE A 66 -3.95 0.55 8.44
CA ILE A 66 -4.90 -0.44 7.91
C ILE A 66 -4.53 -1.84 8.37
N GLN A 67 -5.55 -2.65 8.66
CA GLN A 67 -5.37 -4.10 8.75
C GLN A 67 -5.44 -4.68 7.35
N ILE A 68 -4.43 -5.45 6.95
CA ILE A 68 -4.43 -6.11 5.64
C ILE A 68 -5.11 -7.48 5.73
N PRO A 69 -5.96 -7.83 4.75
CA PRO A 69 -6.65 -9.11 4.73
C PRO A 69 -5.72 -10.20 4.13
N PRO A 70 -5.80 -11.49 4.53
CA PRO A 70 -4.95 -12.54 3.95
C PRO A 70 -5.16 -12.75 2.44
N GLU A 71 -6.29 -12.30 1.90
CA GLU A 71 -6.67 -12.33 0.49
C GLU A 71 -5.74 -11.51 -0.42
N ILE A 72 -4.82 -10.72 0.14
CA ILE A 72 -3.77 -10.04 -0.62
C ILE A 72 -2.80 -11.00 -1.32
N GLY A 73 -2.85 -12.30 -1.02
CA GLY A 73 -1.99 -13.31 -1.64
C GLY A 73 -1.22 -14.20 -0.67
N VAL A 74 -1.58 -14.24 0.62
CA VAL A 74 -0.93 -15.10 1.63
C VAL A 74 -1.01 -16.57 1.19
N GLY A 75 0.12 -17.28 1.24
CA GLY A 75 0.26 -18.66 0.75
C GLY A 75 0.28 -18.82 -0.77
N ARG A 76 0.24 -17.71 -1.52
CA ARG A 76 0.39 -17.69 -3.00
C ARG A 76 1.62 -16.90 -3.42
N ALA A 77 2.01 -15.89 -2.65
CA ALA A 77 3.14 -15.05 -2.98
C ALA A 77 4.44 -15.85 -3.05
N GLY A 78 5.24 -15.59 -4.08
CA GLY A 78 6.57 -16.17 -4.26
C GLY A 78 7.45 -15.84 -3.06
N GLY A 79 7.83 -16.89 -2.32
CA GLY A 79 8.58 -16.75 -1.08
C GLY A 79 7.82 -16.01 0.03
N ASP A 80 6.48 -16.01 -0.04
CA ASP A 80 5.57 -15.35 0.91
C ASP A 80 5.89 -13.86 1.14
N ARG A 81 6.51 -13.24 0.13
CA ARG A 81 7.12 -11.92 0.24
C ARG A 81 6.28 -10.86 -0.46
N PHE A 82 6.00 -9.79 0.28
CA PHE A 82 5.16 -8.70 -0.16
C PHE A 82 5.94 -7.40 -0.06
N ARG A 83 5.88 -6.57 -1.11
CA ARG A 83 6.41 -5.21 -1.10
C ARG A 83 5.24 -4.25 -1.01
N TRP A 84 5.37 -3.19 -0.22
CA TRP A 84 4.30 -2.21 -0.06
C TRP A 84 4.82 -0.78 0.00
N PHE A 85 3.96 0.16 -0.36
CA PHE A 85 4.23 1.58 -0.34
C PHE A 85 2.91 2.37 -0.29
N VAL A 86 3.01 3.64 0.08
CA VAL A 86 1.87 4.55 0.23
C VAL A 86 2.08 5.79 -0.62
N THR A 87 1.03 6.24 -1.30
CA THR A 87 1.01 7.50 -2.06
C THR A 87 -0.27 8.26 -1.75
N VAL A 88 -0.23 9.58 -1.59
CA VAL A 88 -1.46 10.38 -1.52
C VAL A 88 -1.93 10.70 -2.93
N ARG A 89 -3.21 10.45 -3.22
CA ARG A 89 -3.83 10.71 -4.52
C ARG A 89 -5.04 11.59 -4.38
N LYS A 90 -5.40 12.24 -5.50
CA LYS A 90 -6.59 13.09 -5.62
C LYS A 90 -7.71 12.35 -6.34
N ALA A 91 -8.83 12.12 -5.66
CA ALA A 91 -9.99 11.41 -6.20
C ALA A 91 -10.51 12.00 -7.52
N ASN A 92 -11.05 11.12 -8.38
CA ASN A 92 -11.68 11.46 -9.65
C ASN A 92 -10.74 12.16 -10.66
N THR A 93 -9.45 11.90 -10.57
CA THR A 93 -8.44 12.41 -11.51
C THR A 93 -7.87 11.33 -12.42
N ALA A 94 -8.20 10.06 -12.16
CA ALA A 94 -7.98 8.98 -13.10
C ALA A 94 -8.65 9.31 -14.45
N ALA A 95 -7.94 9.10 -15.57
CA ALA A 95 -8.58 9.23 -16.88
C ALA A 95 -9.67 8.14 -17.03
N LEU A 96 -10.67 8.38 -17.89
CA LEU A 96 -11.87 7.54 -18.13
C LEU A 96 -11.62 6.05 -18.48
N SER A 97 -10.37 5.60 -18.52
CA SER A 97 -9.97 4.20 -18.69
C SER A 97 -9.98 3.43 -17.36
N LYS A 98 -10.59 2.24 -17.35
CA LYS A 98 -10.82 1.37 -16.17
C LYS A 98 -9.58 0.99 -15.31
N ASN A 99 -8.36 1.20 -15.79
CA ASN A 99 -7.13 0.73 -15.14
C ASN A 99 -6.17 1.87 -14.76
N LYS A 100 -6.64 3.13 -14.72
CA LYS A 100 -5.79 4.23 -14.29
C LYS A 100 -6.06 4.59 -12.83
N LEU A 101 -4.96 4.76 -12.10
CA LEU A 101 -4.97 5.33 -10.76
C LEU A 101 -5.19 6.83 -10.84
N ASP A 102 -5.78 7.39 -9.80
CA ASP A 102 -5.84 8.83 -9.59
C ASP A 102 -4.43 9.44 -9.57
N LEU A 103 -4.35 10.71 -9.96
CA LEU A 103 -3.10 11.46 -9.97
C LEU A 103 -2.55 11.60 -8.55
N PRO A 104 -1.26 11.29 -8.33
CA PRO A 104 -0.66 11.48 -7.03
C PRO A 104 -0.42 12.96 -6.74
N VAL A 105 -0.66 13.33 -5.48
CA VAL A 105 -0.40 14.66 -4.90
C VAL A 105 0.71 14.61 -3.85
N SER A 106 1.30 13.44 -3.58
CA SER A 106 2.53 13.29 -2.81
C SER A 106 3.62 12.59 -3.63
N GLN A 107 4.86 12.68 -3.15
CA GLN A 107 5.86 11.66 -3.50
C GLN A 107 5.41 10.29 -2.97
N GLN A 108 5.80 9.21 -3.65
CA GLN A 108 5.62 7.86 -3.13
C GLN A 108 6.50 7.67 -1.90
N SER A 109 6.02 6.95 -0.89
CA SER A 109 6.88 6.49 0.19
C SER A 109 8.03 5.63 -0.33
N LYS A 110 9.04 5.46 0.52
CA LYS A 110 9.93 4.29 0.45
C LYS A 110 9.12 3.00 0.34
N ILE A 111 9.70 2.02 -0.32
CA ILE A 111 9.13 0.67 -0.41
C ILE A 111 9.65 -0.12 0.78
N ARG A 112 8.76 -0.80 1.50
CA ARG A 112 9.11 -1.80 2.51
C ARG A 112 8.64 -3.17 2.11
N THR A 113 9.27 -4.17 2.66
CA THR A 113 8.98 -5.58 2.43
C THR A 113 8.54 -6.23 3.74
N PHE A 114 7.67 -7.22 3.66
CA PHE A 114 7.41 -8.15 4.75
C PHE A 114 7.19 -9.56 4.18
N VAL A 115 7.33 -10.57 5.05
CA VAL A 115 7.04 -11.97 4.76
C VAL A 115 5.83 -12.39 5.59
N TRP A 116 4.84 -13.04 4.97
CA TRP A 116 3.68 -13.56 5.67
C TRP A 116 3.35 -14.98 5.23
N VAL A 117 3.71 -15.93 6.07
CA VAL A 117 3.46 -17.36 5.87
C VAL A 117 2.09 -17.72 6.46
N PRO A 118 1.26 -18.52 5.75
CA PRO A 118 -0.04 -19.00 6.26
C PRO A 118 0.05 -19.86 7.53
#